data_AF-A0A7C5DXX5-F1
#
_entry.id   AF-A0A7C5DXX5-F1
#
_cell.length_a   1.000
_cell.length_b   1.000
_cell.length_c   1.000
_cell.angle_alpha   90.00
_cell.angle_beta   90.00
_cell.angle_gamma   90.00
#
_symmetry.space_group_name_H-M   'P 1'
#
loop_
_entity.id
_entity.type
_entity.pdbx_description
1 polymer ?
#
loop_
_entity_poly.entity_id
_entity_poly.type
_entity_poly.pdbx_seq_one_letter_code
_entity_poly.pdbx_strand_id
1 'polypeptide(L)'
;MLLKLFLAFTLIPVIELYLLIKLGATIGPFYTLLLVILTGAAGAYLARLQGLEAMFRVKTRLQRGEPPAEEMLDALIIFIAGIV
;
A
#
# COMPACT_ATOMS: atom_id res chain seq x y z
N MET A 1 -4.49 21.85 6.23
CA MET A 1 -4.14 20.42 6.01
C MET A 1 -4.93 19.80 4.86
N LEU A 2 -6.23 20.07 4.76
CA LEU A 2 -7.12 19.51 3.73
C LEU A 2 -6.66 19.80 2.28
N LEU A 3 -6.19 21.03 2.00
CA LEU A 3 -5.62 21.38 0.68
C LEU A 3 -4.37 20.55 0.31
N LYS A 4 -3.51 20.24 1.29
CA LYS A 4 -2.30 19.43 1.06
C LYS A 4 -2.66 18.00 0.70
N LEU A 5 -3.64 17.41 1.41
CA LEU A 5 -4.16 16.07 1.09
C LEU A 5 -4.82 16.06 -0.28
N PHE A 6 -5.68 17.04 -0.59
CA PHE A 6 -6.31 17.16 -1.89
C PHE A 6 -5.29 17.23 -3.04
N LEU A 7 -4.25 18.05 -2.88
CA LEU A 7 -3.17 18.13 -3.86
C LEU A 7 -2.39 16.82 -3.96
N ALA A 8 -2.07 16.15 -2.86
CA ALA A 8 -1.36 14.87 -2.89
C ALA A 8 -2.18 13.79 -3.63
N PHE A 9 -3.46 13.62 -3.27
CA PHE A 9 -4.35 12.64 -3.90
C PHE A 9 -4.69 12.97 -5.36
N THR A 10 -4.48 14.21 -5.82
CA THR A 10 -4.69 14.60 -7.22
C THR A 10 -3.40 14.49 -8.02
N LEU A 11 -2.31 15.09 -7.53
CA LEU A 11 -1.05 15.17 -8.24
C LEU A 11 -0.35 13.82 -8.33
N ILE A 12 -0.42 12.99 -7.28
CA ILE A 12 0.25 11.68 -7.29
C ILE A 12 -0.33 10.78 -8.40
N PRO A 13 -1.67 10.56 -8.50
CA PRO A 13 -2.22 9.76 -9.60
C PRO A 13 -2.02 10.39 -10.98
N VAL A 14 -2.06 11.73 -11.09
CA VAL A 14 -1.80 12.40 -12.37
C VAL A 14 -0.37 12.14 -12.85
N ILE A 15 0.61 12.22 -11.95
CA ILE A 15 2.01 11.93 -12.26
C ILE A 15 2.18 10.44 -12.62
N GLU A 16 1.53 9.54 -11.88
CA GLU A 16 1.55 8.10 -12.16
C GLU A 16 1.00 7.78 -13.56
N LEU A 17 -0.17 8.33 -13.93
CA LEU A 17 -0.75 8.14 -15.26
C LEU A 17 0.17 8.70 -16.36
N TYR A 18 0.76 9.88 -16.15
CA TYR A 18 1.73 10.45 -17.08
C TYR A 18 2.94 9.51 -17.28
N LEU A 19 3.48 8.93 -16.19
CA LEU A 19 4.59 7.98 -16.25
C LEU A 19 4.20 6.70 -16.98
N LEU A 20 3.02 6.14 -16.72
CA LEU A 20 2.53 4.94 -17.41
C LEU A 20 2.35 5.17 -18.91
N ILE A 21 1.81 6.32 -19.32
CA ILE A 21 1.68 6.67 -20.74
C ILE A 21 3.06 6.82 -21.38
N LYS A 22 3.98 7.52 -20.71
CA LYS A 22 5.34 7.74 -21.20
C LYS A 22 6.11 6.42 -21.34
N LEU A 23 6.02 5.54 -20.35
CA LEU A 23 6.62 4.20 -20.39
C LEU A 23 5.96 3.33 -21.47
N GLY A 24 4.64 3.38 -21.58
CA GLY A 24 3.90 2.69 -22.64
C GLY A 24 4.37 3.08 -24.05
N ALA A 25 4.72 4.35 -24.25
CA ALA A 25 5.26 4.85 -25.51
C ALA A 25 6.74 4.51 -25.75
N THR A 26 7.57 4.38 -24.70
CA THR A 26 9.02 4.14 -24.85
C THR A 26 9.39 2.66 -24.88
N ILE A 27 8.82 1.84 -23.99
CA ILE A 27 9.13 0.41 -23.87
C ILE A 27 7.99 -0.49 -24.36
N GLY A 28 6.84 0.09 -24.68
CA GLY A 28 5.66 -0.64 -25.16
C GLY A 28 4.65 -0.98 -24.07
N PRO A 29 3.37 -1.17 -24.42
CA PRO A 29 2.28 -1.40 -23.46
C PRO A 29 2.42 -2.73 -22.71
N PHE A 30 2.93 -3.78 -23.37
CA PHE A 30 3.10 -5.10 -22.74
C PHE A 30 4.11 -5.05 -21.58
N TYR A 31 5.29 -4.47 -21.80
CA TYR A 31 6.32 -4.34 -20.76
C TYR A 31 5.89 -3.38 -19.64
N THR A 32 5.15 -2.33 -19.98
CA THR A 32 4.58 -1.40 -18.98
C THR A 32 3.56 -2.11 -18.09
N LEU A 33 2.67 -2.92 -18.67
CA LEU A 33 1.72 -3.74 -17.91
C LEU A 33 2.44 -4.74 -17.00
N LEU A 34 3.49 -5.40 -17.51
CA LEU A 34 4.29 -6.32 -16.71
C LEU A 34 4.94 -5.60 -15.51
N LEU A 35 5.47 -4.39 -15.71
CA LEU A 35 6.02 -3.58 -14.61
C LEU A 35 4.96 -3.22 -13.57
N VAL A 36 3.75 -2.84 -13.99
CA VAL A 36 2.63 -2.55 -13.07
C VAL A 36 2.26 -3.80 -12.26
N ILE A 37 2.15 -4.96 -12.91
CA ILE A 37 1.85 -6.22 -12.23
C ILE A 37 2.96 -6.56 -11.23
N LEU A 38 4.24 -6.43 -11.61
CA LEU A 38 5.37 -6.73 -10.74
C LEU A 38 5.43 -5.79 -9.53
N THR A 39 5.22 -4.49 -9.75
CA THR A 39 5.21 -3.49 -8.67
C THR A 39 4.01 -3.66 -7.75
N GLY A 40 2.82 -3.95 -8.30
CA GLY A 40 1.63 -4.30 -7.51
C GLY A 40 1.82 -5.58 -6.69
N ALA A 41 2.39 -6.63 -7.28
CA ALA A 41 2.70 -7.86 -6.57
C ALA A 41 3.73 -7.65 -5.45
N ALA A 42 4.77 -6.84 -5.70
CA ALA A 42 5.74 -6.46 -4.68
C ALA A 42 5.07 -5.66 -3.54
N GLY A 43 4.20 -4.71 -3.86
CA GLY A 43 3.42 -3.96 -2.88
C GLY A 43 2.52 -4.85 -2.02
N ALA A 44 1.77 -5.75 -2.65
CA ALA A 44 0.91 -6.71 -1.96
C ALA A 44 1.72 -7.66 -1.05
N TYR A 45 2.90 -8.10 -1.50
CA TYR A 45 3.80 -8.91 -0.68
C TYR A 45 4.30 -8.14 0.55
N LEU A 46 4.70 -6.88 0.38
CA LEU A 46 5.12 -6.02 1.50
C LEU A 46 3.97 -5.76 2.48
N ALA A 47 2.77 -5.49 1.99
CA ALA A 47 1.57 -5.33 2.82
C ALA A 47 1.28 -6.60 3.63
N ARG A 48 1.42 -7.78 3.01
CA ARG A 48 1.28 -9.07 3.71
C ARG A 48 2.31 -9.23 4.83
N LEU A 49 3.57 -8.87 4.60
CA LEU A 49 4.61 -8.94 5.62
C LEU A 49 4.31 -8.01 6.81
N GLN A 50 3.94 -6.76 6.52
CA GLN A 50 3.57 -5.79 7.56
C GLN A 50 2.32 -6.23 8.34
N GLY A 51 1.33 -6.82 7.66
CA GLY A 51 0.11 -7.31 8.30
C GLY A 51 0.37 -8.48 9.24
N LEU A 52 1.27 -9.41 8.87
CA LEU A 52 1.70 -10.49 9.76
C LEU A 52 2.42 -9.97 11.00
N GLU A 53 3.28 -8.96 10.83
CA GLU A 53 4.00 -8.34 11.94
C GLU A 53 3.03 -7.60 12.89
N ALA A 54 2.07 -6.86 12.34
CA ALA A 54 1.01 -6.21 13.14
C ALA A 54 0.21 -7.23 13.96
N MET A 55 -0.17 -8.36 13.34
CA MET A 55 -0.87 -9.44 14.04
C MET A 55 -0.05 -10.06 15.16
N PHE A 56 1.27 -10.22 14.97
CA PHE A 56 2.15 -10.71 16.02
C PHE A 56 2.19 -9.75 17.21
N ARG A 57 2.28 -8.44 16.96
CA ARG A 57 2.25 -7.41 18.01
C ARG A 57 0.93 -7.43 18.80
N VAL A 58 -0.21 -7.52 18.10
CA VAL A 58 -1.53 -7.68 18.74
C VAL A 58 -1.53 -8.88 19.69
N LYS A 59 -1.06 -10.04 19.22
CA LYS A 59 -0.99 -11.27 20.03
C LYS A 59 -0.09 -11.11 21.26
N THR A 60 1.09 -10.50 21.10
CA THR A 60 2.03 -10.29 22.21
C THR A 60 1.47 -9.36 23.29
N ARG A 61 0.80 -8.27 22.91
CA ARG A 61 0.15 -7.34 23.85
C ARG A 61 -0.98 -8.01 24.63
N LEU A 62 -1.84 -8.76 23.93
CA LEU A 62 -2.91 -9.54 24.55
C LEU A 62 -2.37 -10.56 25.56
N GLN A 63 -1.27 -11.24 25.24
CA GLN A 63 -0.61 -12.18 26.16
C GLN A 63 -0.04 -11.50 27.41
N ARG A 64 0.28 -10.20 27.34
CA ARG A 64 0.74 -9.40 28.48
C ARG A 64 -0.42 -8.79 29.28
N GLY A 65 -1.68 -9.00 28.87
CA GLY A 65 -2.85 -8.38 29.48
C GLY A 65 -3.01 -6.89 29.15
N GLU A 66 -2.28 -6.38 28.16
CA GLU A 66 -2.37 -4.99 27.70
C GLU A 66 -3.41 -4.87 26.56
N PRO A 67 -4.24 -3.81 26.53
CA PRO A 67 -5.18 -3.58 25.44
C PRO A 67 -4.46 -3.15 24.15
N PRO A 68 -4.56 -3.91 23.02
CA PRO A 68 -3.83 -3.65 21.79
C PRO A 68 -4.56 -2.71 20.82
N ALA A 69 -5.10 -1.59 21.30
CA ALA A 69 -5.98 -0.74 20.49
C ALA A 69 -5.28 -0.16 19.26
N GLU A 70 -4.02 0.30 19.41
CA GLU A 70 -3.23 0.87 18.32
C GLU A 70 -2.82 -0.21 17.30
N GLU A 71 -2.36 -1.37 17.77
CA GLU A 71 -1.92 -2.44 16.90
C GLU A 71 -3.09 -3.06 16.10
N MET A 72 -4.30 -3.05 16.66
CA MET A 72 -5.51 -3.45 15.95
C MET A 72 -5.89 -2.46 14.84
N LEU A 73 -5.72 -1.16 15.07
CA LEU A 73 -5.94 -0.14 14.06
C LEU A 73 -4.92 -0.25 12.92
N ASP A 74 -3.64 -0.45 13.25
CA ASP A 74 -2.58 -0.69 12.26
C ASP A 74 -2.89 -1.93 11.41
N ALA A 75 -3.27 -3.04 12.05
CA ALA A 75 -3.65 -4.26 11.36
C ALA A 75 -4.85 -4.05 10.43
N LEU A 76 -5.83 -3.26 10.85
CA LEU A 76 -7.00 -2.91 10.03
C LEU A 76 -6.63 -2.05 8.83
N ILE A 77 -5.78 -1.03 9.01
CA ILE A 77 -5.33 -0.15 7.92
C ILE A 77 -4.54 -0.96 6.89
N ILE A 78 -3.62 -1.82 7.33
CA ILE A 78 -2.83 -2.68 6.43
C ILE A 78 -3.73 -3.67 5.68
N PHE A 79 -4.73 -4.23 6.37
CA PHE A 79 -5.71 -5.13 5.75
C PHE A 79 -6.51 -4.42 4.65
N ILE A 80 -7.02 -3.23 4.92
CA ILE A 80 -7.74 -2.43 3.93
C ILE A 80 -6.81 -2.08 2.76
N ALA A 81 -5.57 -1.66 3.05
CA ALA A 81 -4.57 -1.30 2.04
C ALA A 81 -4.15 -2.50 1.16
N GLY A 82 -4.27 -3.73 1.64
CA GLY A 82 -3.97 -4.95 0.86
C GLY A 82 -5.15 -5.52 0.07
N ILE A 83 -6.38 -5.00 0.26
CA ILE A 83 -7.59 -5.45 -0.46
C ILE A 83 -7.81 -4.68 -1.77
N VAL A 84 -7.37 -3.43 -1.82
CA VAL A 84 -7.38 -2.57 -3.02
C VAL A 84 -6.17 -2.83 -3.90
#